data_AF-X0UAV8-F1
#
_entry.id   AF-X0UAV8-F1
#
_cell.length_a   1.000
_cell.length_b   1.000
_cell.length_c   1.000
_cell.angle_alpha   90.00
_cell.angle_beta   90.00
_cell.angle_gamma   90.00
#
_symmetry.space_group_name_H-M   'P 1'
#
loop_
_entity.id
_entity.type
_entity.pdbx_description
1 polymer ?
#
loop_
_entity_poly.entity_id
_entity_poly.type
_entity_poly.pdbx_seq_one_letter_code
_entity_poly.pdbx_strand_id
1 'polypeptide(L)'
;SIKEVAKANIWLNGGYLVFRQDIFKYMNDGEELVEQPFQRLVRKNKLMAYKYDGFWACMDTFKEKQRLEDLSDRDDAPWKVWEHF
;
A
#
# COMPACT_ATOMS: atom_id res chain seq x y z
N SER A 1 -14.07 -4.64 -9.46
CA SER A 1 -13.40 -3.34 -9.65
C SER A 1 -13.05 -2.78 -8.29
N ILE A 2 -11.89 -2.14 -8.10
CA ILE A 2 -11.43 -1.54 -6.82
C ILE A 2 -12.50 -0.62 -6.20
N LYS A 3 -13.35 0.02 -7.01
CA LYS A 3 -14.50 0.82 -6.53
C LYS A 3 -15.47 0.05 -5.63
N GLU A 4 -15.64 -1.26 -5.82
CA GLU A 4 -16.53 -2.09 -5.00
C GLU A 4 -15.83 -2.56 -3.72
N VAL A 5 -14.51 -2.79 -3.76
CA VAL A 5 -13.71 -3.10 -2.56
C VAL A 5 -13.58 -1.86 -1.66
N ALA A 6 -13.46 -0.67 -2.25
CA ALA A 6 -13.47 0.60 -1.51
C ALA A 6 -14.81 0.90 -0.81
N LYS A 7 -15.91 0.26 -1.23
CA LYS A 7 -17.22 0.34 -0.54
C LYS A 7 -17.38 -0.74 0.53
N ALA A 8 -16.58 -1.80 0.47
CA ALA A 8 -16.55 -2.81 1.51
C ALA A 8 -15.71 -2.28 2.68
N ASN A 9 -16.11 -2.55 3.92
CA ASN A 9 -15.33 -2.19 5.12
C ASN A 9 -14.11 -3.13 5.28
N ILE A 10 -13.27 -3.22 4.25
CA ILE A 10 -12.14 -4.12 4.12
C ILE A 10 -10.87 -3.28 4.06
N TRP A 11 -9.91 -3.60 4.93
CA TRP A 11 -8.58 -3.00 4.93
C TRP A 11 -7.64 -3.82 4.05
N LEU A 12 -6.82 -3.12 3.27
CA LEU A 12 -5.82 -3.71 2.37
C LEU A 12 -4.42 -3.27 2.79
N ASN A 13 -3.41 -4.09 2.44
CA ASN A 13 -2.02 -3.66 2.52
C ASN A 13 -1.74 -2.64 1.40
N GLY A 14 -1.51 -1.38 1.78
CA GLY A 14 -1.25 -0.29 0.85
C GLY A 14 0.20 -0.20 0.33
N GLY A 15 1.09 -1.12 0.73
CA GLY A 15 2.46 -1.23 0.23
C GLY A 15 3.51 -0.36 0.94
N TYR A 16 3.10 0.58 1.79
CA TYR A 16 4.02 1.42 2.57
C TYR A 16 4.45 0.68 3.85
N LEU A 17 5.62 0.03 3.79
CA LEU A 17 6.11 -0.85 4.84
C LEU A 17 7.30 -0.22 5.58
N VAL A 18 7.31 -0.35 6.90
CA VAL A 18 8.41 0.08 7.76
C VAL A 18 8.96 -1.13 8.49
N PHE A 19 10.25 -1.41 8.31
CA PHE A 19 10.91 -2.59 8.88
C PHE A 19 12.09 -2.21 9.75
N ARG A 20 12.33 -3.04 10.76
CA ARG A 20 13.64 -3.15 11.39
C ARG A 20 14.53 -4.04 10.51
N GLN A 21 15.85 -3.87 10.60
CA GLN A 21 16.81 -4.68 9.83
C GLN A 21 16.71 -6.19 10.12
N ASP A 22 16.11 -6.60 11.23
CA ASP A 22 15.90 -8.03 11.52
C ASP A 22 14.93 -8.71 10.55
N ILE A 23 14.23 -7.96 9.67
CA ILE A 23 13.40 -8.51 8.60
C ILE A 23 14.13 -9.55 7.74
N PHE A 24 15.43 -9.32 7.45
CA PHE A 24 16.22 -10.24 6.63
C PHE A 24 16.39 -11.63 7.25
N LYS A 25 16.25 -11.75 8.58
CA LYS A 25 16.25 -13.07 9.27
C LYS A 25 14.99 -13.89 8.98
N TYR A 26 13.98 -13.27 8.39
CA TYR A 26 12.69 -13.88 8.08
C TYR A 26 12.49 -14.06 6.58
N MET A 27 13.49 -13.76 5.75
CA MET A 27 13.46 -13.92 4.30
C MET A 27 14.45 -15.01 3.88
N ASN A 28 14.05 -15.82 2.92
CA ASN A 28 14.90 -16.76 2.19
C ASN A 28 14.91 -16.38 0.71
N ASP A 29 15.90 -16.91 -0.01
CA ASP A 29 16.04 -16.67 -1.45
C ASP A 29 14.79 -17.13 -2.22
N GLY A 30 14.31 -16.26 -3.11
CA GLY A 30 13.15 -16.55 -3.97
C GLY A 30 11.78 -16.37 -3.32
N GLU A 31 11.71 -15.94 -2.05
CA GLU A 31 10.43 -15.68 -1.39
C GLU A 31 9.83 -14.31 -1.73
N GLU A 32 8.50 -14.23 -1.69
CA GLU A 32 7.75 -12.98 -1.80
C GLU A 32 7.54 -12.43 -0.38
N LEU A 33 7.84 -11.15 -0.17
CA LEU A 33 7.94 -10.54 1.16
C LEU A 33 6.64 -10.60 1.97
N VAL A 34 5.50 -10.34 1.34
CA VAL A 34 4.17 -10.26 1.96
C VAL A 34 3.54 -11.64 2.13
N GLU A 35 4.04 -12.66 1.44
CA GLU A 35 3.63 -14.04 1.60
C GLU A 35 4.41 -14.75 2.73
N GLN A 36 5.58 -15.31 2.45
CA GLN A 36 6.24 -16.24 3.38
C GLN A 36 6.82 -15.54 4.62
N PRO A 37 7.57 -14.42 4.49
CA PRO A 37 8.11 -13.70 5.64
C PRO A 37 7.04 -13.14 6.56
N PHE A 38 5.96 -12.57 6.01
CA PHE A 38 4.86 -12.03 6.82
C PHE A 38 4.14 -13.13 7.58
N GLN A 39 3.88 -14.30 6.97
CA GLN A 39 3.33 -15.44 7.69
C GLN A 39 4.22 -15.85 8.89
N ARG A 40 5.55 -15.82 8.73
CA ARG A 40 6.49 -16.10 9.84
C ARG A 40 6.45 -15.02 10.93
N LEU A 41 6.33 -13.75 10.56
CA LEU A 41 6.24 -12.63 11.50
C LEU A 41 4.92 -12.64 12.28
N VAL A 42 3.80 -12.92 11.62
CA VAL A 42 2.47 -13.03 12.25
C VAL A 42 2.49 -14.11 13.33
N ARG A 43 3.03 -15.30 13.03
CA ARG A 43 3.17 -16.40 14.02
C ARG A 43 4.02 -16.02 15.24
N LYS A 44 4.88 -15.00 15.11
CA LYS A 44 5.75 -14.50 16.18
C LYS A 44 5.24 -13.19 16.80
N ASN A 45 4.04 -12.73 16.45
CA ASN A 45 3.47 -11.46 16.87
C ASN A 45 4.40 -10.25 16.57
N LYS A 46 5.06 -10.27 15.41
CA LYS A 46 6.04 -9.27 14.95
C LYS A 46 5.59 -8.46 13.72
N LEU A 47 4.31 -8.54 13.36
CA LEU A 47 3.72 -7.77 12.27
C LEU A 47 2.54 -6.96 12.83
N MET A 48 2.52 -5.66 12.54
CA MET A 48 1.41 -4.78 12.90
C MET A 48 0.92 -4.04 11.66
N ALA A 49 -0.37 -3.71 11.63
CA ALA A 49 -0.97 -2.88 10.60
C ALA A 49 -1.22 -1.46 11.14
N TYR A 50 -0.88 -0.46 10.33
CA TYR A 50 -1.26 0.93 10.57
C TYR A 50 -2.43 1.29 9.64
N LYS A 51 -3.54 1.75 10.22
CA LYS A 51 -4.70 2.19 9.44
C LYS A 51 -4.45 3.59 8.92
N TYR A 52 -4.65 3.78 7.63
CA TYR A 52 -4.53 5.07 6.97
C TYR A 52 -5.84 5.40 6.27
N ASP A 53 -6.53 6.42 6.78
CA ASP A 53 -7.84 6.88 6.29
C ASP A 53 -7.73 7.97 5.21
N GLY A 54 -6.50 8.34 4.81
CA GLY A 54 -6.26 9.35 3.79
C GLY A 54 -6.35 8.82 2.36
N PHE A 55 -5.96 9.65 1.40
CA PHE A 55 -5.99 9.26 -0.02
C PHE A 55 -4.96 8.17 -0.31
N TRP A 56 -5.43 7.05 -0.86
CA TRP A 56 -4.60 5.98 -1.41
C TRP A 56 -5.22 5.46 -2.72
N ALA A 57 -4.39 5.22 -3.72
CA ALA A 57 -4.78 4.62 -5.00
C ALA A 57 -3.61 3.87 -5.63
N CYS A 58 -3.87 2.72 -6.25
CA CYS A 58 -2.92 2.02 -7.12
C CYS A 58 -3.07 2.46 -8.59
N MET A 59 -2.13 2.04 -9.43
CA MET A 59 -2.15 2.29 -10.88
C MET A 59 -1.84 0.99 -11.63
N ASP A 60 -2.77 0.04 -11.59
CA ASP A 60 -2.56 -1.29 -12.19
C ASP A 60 -3.15 -1.40 -13.60
N THR A 61 -4.16 -0.58 -13.91
CA THR A 61 -4.83 -0.55 -15.21
C THR A 61 -4.81 0.85 -15.83
N PHE A 62 -5.06 0.90 -17.14
CA PHE A 62 -5.21 2.15 -17.88
C PHE A 62 -6.29 3.08 -17.28
N LYS A 63 -7.34 2.49 -16.69
CA LYS A 63 -8.42 3.26 -16.05
C LYS A 63 -7.96 3.96 -14.77
N GLU A 64 -7.13 3.30 -13.95
CA GLU A 64 -6.54 3.97 -12.78
C GLU A 64 -5.57 5.06 -13.22
N LYS A 65 -4.76 4.79 -14.25
CA LYS A 65 -3.84 5.79 -14.82
C LYS A 65 -4.57 7.06 -15.23
N GLN A 66 -5.59 6.96 -16.09
CA GLN A 66 -6.37 8.12 -16.54
C GLN A 66 -6.95 8.90 -15.37
N ARG A 67 -7.47 8.20 -14.35
CA ARG A 67 -8.01 8.85 -13.15
C ARG A 67 -6.94 9.63 -12.38
N LEU A 68 -5.73 9.10 -12.24
CA LEU A 68 -4.64 9.77 -11.54
C LEU A 68 -4.08 10.95 -12.33
N GLU A 69 -4.03 10.84 -13.66
CA GLU A 69 -3.70 11.95 -14.56
C GLU A 69 -4.73 13.08 -14.43
N ASP A 70 -6.02 12.78 -14.50
CA ASP A 70 -7.09 13.78 -14.36
C ASP A 70 -7.02 14.54 -13.01
N LEU A 71 -6.64 13.86 -11.92
CA LEU A 71 -6.45 14.49 -10.61
C LEU A 71 -5.20 15.39 -10.59
N SER A 72 -4.13 14.94 -11.25
CA SER A 72 -2.89 15.70 -11.37
C SER A 72 -3.05 16.97 -12.23
N ASP A 73 -3.80 16.88 -13.33
CA ASP A 73 -4.00 17.98 -14.29
C ASP A 73 -4.94 19.08 -13.77
N ARG A 74 -5.76 18.75 -12.76
CA ARG A 74 -6.67 19.69 -12.10
C ARG A 74 -6.07 20.36 -10.86
N ASP A 75 -4.79 20.11 -10.56
CA ASP A 75 -4.13 20.52 -9.31
C ASP A 75 -4.87 20.01 -8.05
N ASP A 76 -5.63 18.91 -8.17
CA ASP A 76 -6.42 18.29 -7.12
C ASP A 76 -5.77 17.00 -6.58
N ALA A 77 -4.51 16.73 -6.94
CA ALA A 77 -3.80 15.49 -6.62
C ALA A 77 -3.36 15.43 -5.15
N PRO A 78 -4.03 14.64 -4.27
CA PRO A 78 -3.77 14.70 -2.83
C PRO A 78 -2.40 14.14 -2.41
N TRP A 79 -1.74 13.40 -3.31
CA TRP A 79 -0.39 12.87 -3.09
C TRP A 79 0.72 13.89 -3.38
N LYS A 80 0.44 14.97 -4.11
CA LYS A 80 1.42 16.02 -4.44
C LYS A 80 1.61 17.02 -3.30
N VAL A 81 1.94 16.51 -2.13
CA VAL A 81 2.07 17.32 -0.90
C VAL A 81 3.13 18.41 -0.99
N TRP A 82 4.06 18.33 -1.96
CA TRP A 82 5.12 19.30 -2.15
C TRP A 82 4.67 20.60 -2.83
N GLU A 83 3.52 20.63 -3.52
CA GLU A 83 3.02 21.83 -4.21
C GLU A 83 2.34 22.83 -3.26
N HIS A 84 2.19 22.45 -1.99
CA HIS A 84 1.55 23.27 -0.95
C HIS A 84 2.55 23.91 0.04
N PHE A 85 3.85 23.91 -0.28
CA PHE A 85 4.92 24.57 0.50
C PHE A 85 5.34 25.91 -0.09
#